data_AF-A0A7X7I488-F1
#
_entry.id   AF-A0A7X7I488-F1
#
_cell.length_a   1.000
_cell.length_b   1.000
_cell.length_c   1.000
_cell.angle_alpha   90.00
_cell.angle_beta   90.00
_cell.angle_gamma   90.00
#
_symmetry.space_group_name_H-M   'P 1'
#
loop_
_entity.id
_entity.type
_entity.pdbx_description
1 polymer ?
#
loop_
_entity_poly.entity_id
_entity_poly.type
_entity_poly.pdbx_seq_one_letter_code
_entity_poly.pdbx_strand_id
1 'polypeptide(L)'
;DVICDPACGTAGFLIAASEYLLHHHSDEIYKDIESRRRFNESTFHGYDFDATMLRIGSMNMLLHGVENPDIRYRDSLAQSDEEDAEKYTLVLANPPFAGSLDYESTAKDLLRTVKSKKTELLFLALFERILKQGGRAAVIVPAGVLESESSAHLQLRAMLIEQLNLEAIIKLPHWVFKPYASVDTSVLLFSKRGVTKSVWFYRVENDGFADDASKTPMEGSELPDIKRLWCSQELRAHSKNPQKHRLVSVEEIREQGYDLCPAIYLNAHTYPKRAQLMRLGDLFHISKGSSPAASALDDGPFPFVTSSLIPRRSNTFSFEGEAICIPLVSATGHGHASIKAIHHIEGKFEASSITAVFMPKNPEIKVKSIYYYLLAHKDDLIVPLMRGATNKSLNIERLASLKVPIFDDSSPEEKIVKKLVEFSGKIALAKQNVCDMEAKHDEIVKELQSRAFNGEL
;
A
#
# COMPACT_ATOMS: atom_id res chain seq x y z
N ASP A 1 -16.31 9.27 28.15
CA ASP A 1 -15.45 9.95 27.16
C ASP A 1 -16.21 11.13 26.56
N VAL A 2 -15.51 12.08 25.94
CA VAL A 2 -16.09 13.06 25.02
C VAL A 2 -15.59 12.69 23.63
N ILE A 3 -16.51 12.21 22.79
CA ILE A 3 -16.24 11.55 21.51
C ILE A 3 -16.49 12.54 20.37
N CYS A 4 -15.55 12.62 19.43
CA CYS A 4 -15.67 13.46 18.24
C CYS A 4 -15.39 12.66 16.96
N ASP A 5 -16.24 12.86 15.95
CA ASP A 5 -15.97 12.52 14.55
C ASP A 5 -15.98 13.82 13.71
N PRO A 6 -14.80 14.38 13.36
CA PRO A 6 -14.71 15.64 12.63
C PRO A 6 -14.96 15.53 11.12
N ALA A 7 -15.35 14.35 10.63
CA ALA A 7 -15.81 14.11 9.26
C ALA A 7 -16.94 13.06 9.29
N CYS A 8 -18.00 13.36 10.04
CA CYS A 8 -18.93 12.34 10.52
C CYS A 8 -19.85 11.76 9.44
N GLY A 9 -20.08 12.46 8.32
CA GLY A 9 -21.04 12.05 7.32
C GLY A 9 -22.40 11.76 7.96
N THR A 10 -22.86 10.52 7.83
CA THR A 10 -24.12 10.01 8.41
C THR A 10 -24.02 9.57 9.88
N ALA A 11 -22.94 9.93 10.58
CA ALA A 11 -22.65 9.65 11.98
C ALA A 11 -22.38 8.16 12.34
N GLY A 12 -21.92 7.35 11.38
CA GLY A 12 -21.72 5.90 11.57
C GLY A 12 -20.86 5.51 12.78
N PHE A 13 -19.73 6.20 13.00
CA PHE A 13 -18.88 5.93 14.19
C PHE A 13 -19.54 6.33 15.50
N LEU A 14 -20.28 7.46 15.51
CA LEU A 14 -20.96 7.94 16.71
C LEU A 14 -22.09 7.00 17.12
N ILE A 15 -22.81 6.44 16.13
CA ILE A 15 -23.84 5.41 16.34
C ILE A 15 -23.21 4.13 16.89
N ALA A 16 -22.14 3.63 16.26
CA ALA A 16 -21.47 2.43 16.75
C ALA A 16 -20.93 2.61 18.18
N ALA A 17 -20.46 3.82 18.52
CA ALA A 17 -20.05 4.16 19.87
C ALA A 17 -21.25 4.23 20.84
N SER A 18 -22.39 4.79 20.43
CA SER A 18 -23.59 4.84 21.28
C SER A 18 -24.15 3.45 21.55
N GLU A 19 -24.21 2.58 20.54
CA GLU A 19 -24.63 1.18 20.68
C GLU A 19 -23.71 0.41 21.63
N TYR A 20 -22.39 0.58 21.50
CA TYR A 20 -21.43 -0.03 22.42
C TYR A 20 -21.66 0.42 23.86
N LEU A 21 -21.84 1.72 24.09
CA LEU A 21 -22.09 2.28 25.42
C LEU A 21 -23.42 1.80 26.00
N LEU A 22 -24.48 1.76 25.21
CA LEU A 22 -25.79 1.25 25.64
C LEU A 22 -25.74 -0.25 25.97
N HIS A 23 -25.03 -1.05 25.18
CA HIS A 23 -24.96 -2.49 25.38
C HIS A 23 -24.12 -2.89 26.60
N HIS A 24 -23.05 -2.15 26.89
CA HIS A 24 -22.10 -2.50 27.95
C HIS A 24 -22.23 -1.66 29.23
N HIS A 25 -22.86 -0.49 29.16
CA HIS A 25 -22.91 0.48 30.25
C HIS A 25 -24.30 1.12 30.42
N SER A 26 -25.38 0.43 30.03
CA SER A 26 -26.76 0.91 30.19
C SER A 26 -27.06 1.37 31.61
N ASP A 27 -26.63 0.59 32.61
CA ASP A 27 -26.94 0.85 34.02
C ASP A 27 -26.29 2.15 34.51
N GLU A 28 -25.11 2.49 33.99
CA GLU A 28 -24.43 3.76 34.29
C GLU A 28 -25.09 4.93 33.57
N ILE A 29 -25.51 4.73 32.31
CA ILE A 29 -26.17 5.76 31.49
C ILE A 29 -27.52 6.16 32.10
N TYR A 30 -28.30 5.18 32.55
CA TYR A 30 -29.65 5.39 33.10
C TYR A 30 -29.70 5.52 34.62
N LYS A 31 -28.53 5.62 35.27
CA LYS A 31 -28.43 5.72 36.73
C LYS A 31 -29.17 6.93 37.31
N ASP A 32 -29.01 8.09 36.67
CA ASP A 32 -29.58 9.36 37.09
C ASP A 32 -29.75 10.31 35.90
N ILE A 33 -30.46 11.42 36.13
CA ILE A 33 -30.78 12.42 35.10
C ILE A 33 -29.49 13.02 34.53
N GLU A 34 -28.47 13.26 35.35
CA GLU A 34 -27.20 13.85 34.91
C GLU A 34 -26.40 12.90 34.00
N SER A 35 -26.40 11.61 34.31
CA SER A 35 -25.75 10.58 33.50
C SER A 35 -26.44 10.42 32.16
N ARG A 36 -27.78 10.39 32.15
CA ARG A 36 -28.57 10.37 30.92
C ARG A 36 -28.37 11.64 30.11
N ARG A 37 -28.33 12.80 30.77
CA ARG A 37 -28.08 14.09 30.11
C ARG A 37 -26.70 14.13 29.47
N ARG A 38 -25.66 13.69 30.19
CA ARG A 38 -24.29 13.60 29.65
C ARG A 38 -24.21 12.69 28.43
N PHE A 39 -24.89 11.55 28.46
CA PHE A 39 -24.97 10.66 27.29
C PHE A 39 -25.60 11.37 26.09
N ASN A 40 -26.75 12.04 26.29
CA ASN A 40 -27.51 12.66 25.21
C ASN A 40 -26.92 13.97 24.68
N GLU A 41 -26.31 14.81 25.52
CA GLU A 41 -25.95 16.20 25.20
C GLU A 41 -24.44 16.44 25.13
N SER A 42 -23.61 15.60 25.75
CA SER A 42 -22.18 15.93 25.98
C SER A 42 -21.21 14.83 25.55
N THR A 43 -21.70 13.66 25.17
CA THR A 43 -20.81 12.54 24.81
C THR A 43 -20.43 12.58 23.33
N PHE A 44 -21.35 12.95 22.43
CA PHE A 44 -21.18 12.76 20.99
C PHE A 44 -21.11 14.10 20.24
N HIS A 45 -20.03 14.30 19.49
CA HIS A 45 -19.78 15.48 18.67
C HIS A 45 -19.45 15.06 17.24
N GLY A 46 -20.05 15.71 16.25
CA GLY A 46 -19.86 15.39 14.82
C GLY A 46 -19.77 16.65 13.96
N TYR A 47 -18.87 16.65 12.99
CA TYR A 47 -18.72 17.74 12.02
C TYR A 47 -18.78 17.23 10.60
N ASP A 48 -19.47 17.98 9.75
CA ASP A 48 -19.49 17.80 8.30
C ASP A 48 -19.78 19.14 7.62
N PHE A 49 -19.32 19.32 6.39
CA PHE A 49 -19.56 20.52 5.59
C PHE A 49 -20.70 20.33 4.58
N ASP A 50 -21.29 19.14 4.50
CA ASP A 50 -22.51 18.88 3.72
C ASP A 50 -23.74 18.93 4.65
N ALA A 51 -24.58 19.94 4.44
CA ALA A 51 -25.81 20.13 5.20
C ALA A 51 -26.80 18.95 5.11
N THR A 52 -26.77 18.19 4.01
CA THR A 52 -27.58 16.99 3.82
C THR A 52 -27.08 15.86 4.73
N MET A 53 -25.77 15.65 4.77
CA MET A 53 -25.16 14.62 5.61
C MET A 53 -25.41 14.88 7.08
N LEU A 54 -25.30 16.13 7.54
CA LEU A 54 -25.61 16.51 8.92
C LEU A 54 -27.05 16.20 9.31
N ARG A 55 -28.03 16.50 8.44
CA ARG A 55 -29.44 16.19 8.71
C ARG A 55 -29.65 14.69 8.86
N ILE A 56 -29.03 13.89 7.98
CA ILE A 56 -29.09 12.43 8.05
C ILE A 56 -28.40 11.93 9.32
N GLY A 57 -27.21 12.45 9.65
CA GLY A 57 -26.45 12.10 10.84
C GLY A 57 -27.20 12.40 12.13
N SER A 58 -27.76 13.60 12.28
CA SER A 58 -28.59 13.97 13.44
C SER A 58 -29.84 13.11 13.55
N MET A 59 -30.52 12.83 12.44
CA MET A 59 -31.69 11.94 12.44
C MET A 59 -31.28 10.52 12.84
N ASN A 60 -30.17 10.00 12.32
CA ASN A 60 -29.68 8.67 12.68
C ASN A 60 -29.37 8.57 14.17
N MET A 61 -28.65 9.54 14.74
CA MET A 61 -28.35 9.57 16.17
C MET A 61 -29.63 9.57 17.02
N LEU A 62 -30.63 10.38 16.64
CA LEU A 62 -31.92 10.41 17.32
C LEU A 62 -32.65 9.07 17.26
N LEU A 63 -32.67 8.43 16.09
CA LEU A 63 -33.28 7.10 15.90
C LEU A 63 -32.58 6.00 16.71
N HIS A 64 -31.28 6.18 17.02
CA HIS A 64 -30.51 5.30 17.90
C HIS A 64 -30.52 5.75 19.38
N GLY A 65 -31.44 6.66 19.74
CA GLY A 65 -31.72 7.02 21.13
C GLY A 65 -30.81 8.10 21.73
N VAL A 66 -30.09 8.87 20.90
CA VAL A 66 -29.31 10.04 21.34
C VAL A 66 -30.07 11.31 20.97
N GLU A 67 -30.66 11.97 21.97
CA GLU A 67 -31.65 13.03 21.75
C GLU A 67 -31.05 14.37 21.28
N ASN A 68 -29.88 14.77 21.79
CA ASN A 68 -29.29 16.10 21.53
C ASN A 68 -27.77 16.02 21.24
N PRO A 69 -27.31 15.20 20.27
CA PRO A 69 -25.90 15.13 19.92
C PRO A 69 -25.42 16.47 19.34
N ASP A 70 -24.15 16.81 19.57
CA ASP A 70 -23.56 18.04 19.04
C ASP A 70 -23.07 17.85 17.59
N ILE A 71 -23.99 17.88 16.64
CA ILE A 71 -23.70 17.76 15.20
C ILE A 71 -23.81 19.12 14.53
N ARG A 72 -22.68 19.65 14.03
CA ARG A 72 -22.58 21.02 13.50
C ARG A 72 -22.08 21.06 12.06
N TYR A 73 -22.61 22.03 11.32
CA TYR A 73 -22.06 22.42 10.03
C TYR A 73 -20.71 23.09 10.22
N ARG A 74 -19.66 22.46 9.72
CA ARG A 74 -18.30 22.99 9.82
C ARG A 74 -17.42 22.40 8.73
N ASP A 75 -16.65 23.26 8.07
CA ASP A 75 -15.44 22.83 7.38
C ASP A 75 -14.32 22.68 8.42
N SER A 76 -14.06 21.42 8.81
CA SER A 76 -13.10 21.05 9.85
C SER A 76 -11.67 21.50 9.57
N LEU A 77 -11.32 21.76 8.31
CA LEU A 77 -9.97 22.18 7.90
C LEU A 77 -9.88 23.68 7.59
N ALA A 78 -11.02 24.35 7.42
CA ALA A 78 -11.08 25.78 7.23
C ALA A 78 -10.67 26.55 8.48
N GLN A 79 -10.23 27.79 8.27
CA GLN A 79 -9.95 28.74 9.33
C GLN A 79 -11.20 28.87 10.22
N SER A 80 -11.13 28.31 11.42
CA SER A 80 -12.22 28.31 12.41
C SER A 80 -11.68 28.68 13.77
N ASP A 81 -12.55 29.20 14.62
CA ASP A 81 -12.23 29.65 15.97
C ASP A 81 -11.60 28.51 16.81
N GLU A 82 -10.69 28.89 17.72
CA GLU A 82 -9.87 27.99 18.56
C GLU A 82 -10.67 27.11 19.55
N GLU A 83 -12.00 27.13 19.51
CA GLU A 83 -12.90 26.62 20.56
C GLU A 83 -12.78 25.13 20.88
N ASP A 84 -12.30 24.30 19.96
CA ASP A 84 -12.24 22.84 20.15
C ASP A 84 -10.84 22.27 20.35
N ALA A 85 -9.83 23.14 20.51
CA ALA A 85 -8.49 22.69 20.87
C ALA A 85 -8.51 21.95 22.22
N GLU A 86 -7.89 20.77 22.26
CA GLU A 86 -7.76 19.94 23.47
C GLU A 86 -9.07 19.58 24.20
N LYS A 87 -10.18 19.48 23.47
CA LYS A 87 -11.51 19.24 24.04
C LYS A 87 -11.89 17.78 24.16
N TYR A 88 -11.45 16.93 23.21
CA TYR A 88 -11.98 15.58 23.05
C TYR A 88 -11.08 14.51 23.67
N THR A 89 -11.68 13.50 24.30
CA THR A 89 -10.93 12.36 24.86
C THR A 89 -10.86 11.17 23.92
N LEU A 90 -11.77 11.09 22.93
CA LEU A 90 -11.78 10.05 21.91
C LEU A 90 -12.11 10.66 20.54
N VAL A 91 -11.29 10.41 19.53
CA VAL A 91 -11.59 10.71 18.12
C VAL A 91 -11.76 9.40 17.35
N LEU A 92 -12.89 9.24 16.67
CA LEU A 92 -13.17 8.13 15.77
C LEU A 92 -13.50 8.74 14.41
N ALA A 93 -12.75 8.41 13.36
CA ALA A 93 -12.93 9.09 12.09
C ALA A 93 -12.54 8.24 10.88
N ASN A 94 -13.29 8.43 9.79
CA ASN A 94 -12.90 8.03 8.43
C ASN A 94 -12.85 9.29 7.54
N PRO A 95 -11.79 10.13 7.65
CA PRO A 95 -11.69 11.34 6.86
C PRO A 95 -11.60 11.01 5.36
N PRO A 96 -11.94 11.97 4.48
CA PRO A 96 -11.82 11.79 3.04
C PRO A 96 -10.38 11.41 2.62
N PHE A 97 -10.26 10.39 1.77
CA PHE A 97 -8.96 9.79 1.40
C PHE A 97 -8.13 10.59 0.38
N ALA A 98 -8.74 11.56 -0.28
CA ALA A 98 -8.06 12.43 -1.23
C ALA A 98 -8.77 13.78 -1.32
N GLY A 99 -8.01 14.82 -1.62
CA GLY A 99 -8.51 16.18 -1.75
C GLY A 99 -7.37 17.18 -1.58
N SER A 100 -7.57 18.39 -2.09
CA SER A 100 -6.63 19.49 -1.87
C SER A 100 -7.38 20.77 -1.56
N LEU A 101 -6.95 21.47 -0.53
CA LEU A 101 -7.45 22.79 -0.16
C LEU A 101 -6.44 23.87 -0.54
N ASP A 102 -6.89 25.12 -0.61
CA ASP A 102 -5.99 26.25 -0.76
C ASP A 102 -5.40 26.67 0.59
N TYR A 103 -4.15 27.15 0.56
CA TYR A 103 -3.45 27.56 1.78
C TYR A 103 -4.15 28.72 2.49
N GLU A 104 -4.83 29.58 1.72
CA GLU A 104 -5.55 30.73 2.25
C GLU A 104 -6.85 30.34 2.96
N SER A 105 -7.48 29.24 2.56
CA SER A 105 -8.68 28.71 3.23
C SER A 105 -8.35 27.78 4.39
N THR A 106 -7.14 27.22 4.42
CA THR A 106 -6.70 26.27 5.46
C THR A 106 -6.31 26.99 6.75
N ALA A 107 -6.67 26.42 7.91
CA ALA A 107 -6.30 26.96 9.21
C ALA A 107 -4.76 27.08 9.36
N LYS A 108 -4.29 28.28 9.75
CA LYS A 108 -2.85 28.63 9.78
C LYS A 108 -2.04 27.80 10.77
N ASP A 109 -2.66 27.38 11.85
CA ASP A 109 -2.08 26.53 12.88
C ASP A 109 -1.87 25.09 12.38
N LEU A 110 -2.82 24.52 11.64
CA LEU A 110 -2.62 23.22 10.97
C LEU A 110 -1.43 23.24 10.01
N LEU A 111 -1.29 24.35 9.27
CA LEU A 111 -0.15 24.56 8.36
C LEU A 111 1.20 24.73 9.07
N ARG A 112 1.21 25.11 10.36
CA ARG A 112 2.43 25.11 11.18
C ARG A 112 2.85 23.70 11.56
N THR A 113 1.90 22.80 11.80
CA THR A 113 2.16 21.40 12.12
C THR A 113 2.58 20.61 10.87
N VAL A 114 1.84 20.76 9.76
CA VAL A 114 2.15 20.12 8.49
C VAL A 114 1.94 21.10 7.34
N LYS A 115 3.02 21.45 6.65
CA LYS A 115 2.95 22.35 5.48
C LYS A 115 2.47 21.59 4.24
N SER A 116 1.16 21.41 4.13
CA SER A 116 0.52 20.68 3.02
C SER A 116 -0.86 21.23 2.67
N LYS A 117 -1.27 21.04 1.42
CA LYS A 117 -2.65 21.26 0.93
C LYS A 117 -3.52 20.00 1.00
N LYS A 118 -2.90 18.85 1.27
CA LYS A 118 -3.53 17.54 1.20
C LYS A 118 -4.44 17.30 2.40
N THR A 119 -5.71 17.06 2.15
CA THR A 119 -6.74 16.93 3.19
C THR A 119 -6.40 15.80 4.17
N GLU A 120 -5.87 14.68 3.69
CA GLU A 120 -5.54 13.51 4.51
C GLU A 120 -4.48 13.81 5.59
N LEU A 121 -3.55 14.73 5.34
CA LEU A 121 -2.55 15.14 6.32
C LEU A 121 -3.08 16.19 7.29
N LEU A 122 -3.89 17.12 6.77
CA LEU A 122 -4.49 18.19 7.56
C LEU A 122 -5.48 17.64 8.60
N PHE A 123 -6.22 16.58 8.26
CA PHE A 123 -7.08 15.89 9.23
C PHE A 123 -6.28 15.25 10.37
N LEU A 124 -5.13 14.61 10.10
CA LEU A 124 -4.30 14.08 11.18
C LEU A 124 -3.72 15.18 12.09
N ALA A 125 -3.33 16.32 11.52
CA ALA A 125 -2.93 17.49 12.30
C ALA A 125 -4.10 18.03 13.14
N LEU A 126 -5.32 18.04 12.58
CA LEU A 126 -6.52 18.42 13.30
C LEU A 126 -6.80 17.47 14.48
N PHE A 127 -6.67 16.16 14.29
CA PHE A 127 -6.93 15.17 15.35
C PHE A 127 -5.98 15.39 16.53
N GLU A 128 -4.70 15.62 16.27
CA GLU A 128 -3.72 15.97 17.32
C GLU A 128 -4.16 17.22 18.10
N ARG A 129 -4.57 18.29 17.39
CA ARG A 129 -4.99 19.56 17.99
C ARG A 129 -6.22 19.42 18.88
N ILE A 130 -7.25 18.73 18.41
CA ILE A 130 -8.54 18.64 19.12
C ILE A 130 -8.53 17.61 20.25
N LEU A 131 -7.59 16.67 20.24
CA LEU A 131 -7.40 15.72 21.32
C LEU A 131 -6.86 16.43 22.57
N LYS A 132 -7.54 16.21 23.68
CA LYS A 132 -7.06 16.56 25.00
C LYS A 132 -5.78 15.79 25.34
N GLN A 133 -4.94 16.32 26.22
CA GLN A 133 -3.86 15.55 26.82
C GLN A 133 -4.39 14.23 27.44
N GLY A 134 -3.82 13.10 27.04
CA GLY A 134 -4.30 11.77 27.43
C GLY A 134 -5.42 11.19 26.54
N GLY A 135 -5.96 11.99 25.62
CA GLY A 135 -6.95 11.56 24.63
C GLY A 135 -6.38 10.56 23.62
N ARG A 136 -7.27 9.82 22.98
CA ARG A 136 -6.92 8.73 22.04
C ARG A 136 -7.74 8.82 20.75
N ALA A 137 -7.20 8.28 19.67
CA ALA A 137 -7.85 8.27 18.38
C ALA A 137 -7.72 6.91 17.69
N ALA A 138 -8.78 6.53 16.97
CA ALA A 138 -8.80 5.42 16.02
C ALA A 138 -9.30 5.94 14.68
N VAL A 139 -8.42 6.05 13.69
CA VAL A 139 -8.73 6.74 12.44
C VAL A 139 -8.28 5.95 11.22
N ILE A 140 -9.06 6.00 10.15
CA ILE A 140 -8.72 5.35 8.89
C ILE A 140 -7.94 6.33 8.00
N VAL A 141 -6.83 5.87 7.44
CA VAL A 141 -5.99 6.66 6.54
C VAL A 141 -5.66 5.90 5.27
N PRO A 142 -5.47 6.58 4.14
CA PRO A 142 -4.94 5.95 2.94
C PRO A 142 -3.45 5.61 3.13
N ALA A 143 -2.97 4.57 2.44
CA ALA A 143 -1.60 4.08 2.54
C ALA A 143 -0.55 5.18 2.29
N GLY A 144 -0.89 6.17 1.45
CA GLY A 144 -0.03 7.33 1.16
C GLY A 144 0.47 8.04 2.43
N VAL A 145 -0.37 8.17 3.47
CA VAL A 145 0.00 8.75 4.77
C VAL A 145 1.20 8.01 5.38
N LEU A 146 1.17 6.67 5.31
CA LEU A 146 2.16 5.80 5.92
C LEU A 146 3.47 5.71 5.11
N GLU A 147 3.40 5.93 3.79
CA GLU A 147 4.44 5.41 2.90
C GLU A 147 4.98 6.41 1.88
N SER A 148 4.35 7.58 1.71
CA SER A 148 4.79 8.62 0.77
C SER A 148 6.14 9.26 1.16
N GLU A 149 6.98 9.53 0.17
CA GLU A 149 8.32 10.12 0.32
C GLU A 149 8.32 11.65 0.40
N SER A 150 7.17 12.32 0.22
CA SER A 150 7.14 13.79 0.28
C SER A 150 7.45 14.29 1.69
N SER A 151 8.13 15.43 1.78
CA SER A 151 8.58 16.03 3.04
C SER A 151 7.44 16.24 4.05
N ALA A 152 6.26 16.67 3.59
CA ALA A 152 5.10 16.86 4.45
C ALA A 152 4.59 15.55 5.07
N HIS A 153 4.62 14.43 4.33
CA HIS A 153 4.22 13.13 4.89
C HIS A 153 5.27 12.62 5.86
N LEU A 154 6.56 12.79 5.55
CA LEU A 154 7.64 12.43 6.46
C LEU A 154 7.53 13.21 7.79
N GLN A 155 7.30 14.52 7.72
CA GLN A 155 7.09 15.37 8.89
C GLN A 155 5.90 14.88 9.74
N LEU A 156 4.78 14.54 9.11
CA LEU A 156 3.61 14.03 9.81
C LEU A 156 3.89 12.68 10.50
N ARG A 157 4.57 11.75 9.84
CA ARG A 157 4.95 10.46 10.44
C ARG A 157 5.94 10.63 11.58
N ALA A 158 6.89 11.54 11.45
CA ALA A 158 7.79 11.90 12.53
C ALA A 158 7.00 12.49 13.72
N MET A 159 6.00 13.34 13.49
CA MET A 159 5.12 13.85 14.56
C MET A 159 4.36 12.70 15.26
N LEU A 160 3.75 11.78 14.51
CA LEU A 160 3.04 10.62 15.09
C LEU A 160 3.94 9.77 16.00
N ILE A 161 5.22 9.64 15.64
CA ILE A 161 6.19 8.81 16.37
C ILE A 161 6.81 9.57 17.55
N GLU A 162 7.27 10.80 17.32
CA GLU A 162 8.10 11.55 18.28
C GLU A 162 7.28 12.40 19.26
N GLN A 163 6.06 12.81 18.89
CA GLN A 163 5.23 13.72 19.69
C GLN A 163 3.97 13.05 20.24
N LEU A 164 3.55 11.95 19.61
CA LEU A 164 2.40 11.14 20.04
C LEU A 164 2.85 9.73 20.40
N ASN A 165 1.92 8.98 20.97
CA ASN A 165 2.05 7.56 21.20
C ASN A 165 1.22 6.82 20.16
N LEU A 166 1.84 6.49 19.02
CA LEU A 166 1.28 5.62 18.00
C LEU A 166 1.38 4.17 18.49
N GLU A 167 0.23 3.57 18.78
CA GLU A 167 0.16 2.27 19.43
C GLU A 167 -0.01 1.13 18.41
N ALA A 168 -0.72 1.39 17.31
CA ALA A 168 -0.91 0.39 16.26
C ALA A 168 -1.15 0.95 14.86
N ILE A 169 -0.79 0.13 13.87
CA ILE A 169 -1.17 0.27 12.47
C ILE A 169 -1.77 -1.06 12.01
N ILE A 170 -3.04 -1.03 11.65
CA ILE A 170 -3.78 -2.21 11.16
C ILE A 170 -4.03 -2.01 9.66
N LYS A 171 -3.30 -2.75 8.83
CA LYS A 171 -3.47 -2.75 7.37
C LYS A 171 -4.78 -3.44 7.02
N LEU A 172 -5.66 -2.73 6.30
CA LEU A 172 -6.90 -3.29 5.78
C LEU A 172 -6.71 -3.86 4.37
N PRO A 173 -7.50 -4.86 3.94
CA PRO A 173 -7.51 -5.28 2.56
C PRO A 173 -7.98 -4.16 1.63
N HIS A 174 -7.43 -4.12 0.41
CA HIS A 174 -7.71 -3.07 -0.57
C HIS A 174 -9.19 -3.03 -1.03
N TRP A 175 -9.95 -4.11 -0.79
CA TRP A 175 -11.37 -4.19 -1.16
C TRP A 175 -12.31 -3.61 -0.12
N VAL A 176 -11.90 -3.35 1.14
CA VAL A 176 -12.80 -2.99 2.26
C VAL A 176 -13.79 -1.89 1.90
N PHE A 177 -13.37 -0.88 1.14
CA PHE A 177 -14.21 0.26 0.78
C PHE A 177 -14.84 0.20 -0.62
N LYS A 178 -14.70 -0.91 -1.36
CA LYS A 178 -15.38 -1.07 -2.66
C LYS A 178 -16.90 -1.11 -2.47
N PRO A 179 -17.70 -0.59 -3.43
CA PRO A 179 -17.27 0.06 -4.67
C PRO A 179 -16.92 1.55 -4.52
N TYR A 180 -17.12 2.14 -3.34
CA TYR A 180 -16.99 3.59 -3.11
C TYR A 180 -15.55 4.10 -3.20
N ALA A 181 -14.59 3.32 -2.70
CA ALA A 181 -13.18 3.61 -2.79
C ALA A 181 -12.36 2.36 -3.08
N SER A 182 -11.36 2.54 -3.94
CA SER A 182 -10.44 1.49 -4.40
C SER A 182 -9.00 1.81 -3.96
N VAL A 183 -8.86 2.42 -2.78
CA VAL A 183 -7.57 2.84 -2.24
C VAL A 183 -7.15 1.93 -1.11
N ASP A 184 -5.84 1.72 -1.03
CA ASP A 184 -5.22 0.94 0.02
C ASP A 184 -5.30 1.72 1.35
N THR A 185 -5.84 1.13 2.42
CA THR A 185 -6.13 1.83 3.69
C THR A 185 -5.56 1.12 4.92
N SER A 186 -5.41 1.85 6.02
CA SER A 186 -5.03 1.31 7.33
C SER A 186 -5.76 2.06 8.45
N VAL A 187 -5.95 1.40 9.58
CA VAL A 187 -6.40 2.03 10.83
C VAL A 187 -5.18 2.41 11.66
N LEU A 188 -5.11 3.66 12.10
CA LEU A 188 -4.13 4.13 13.07
C LEU A 188 -4.77 4.21 14.45
N LEU A 189 -4.11 3.64 15.45
CA LEU A 189 -4.46 3.80 16.86
C LEU A 189 -3.35 4.62 17.52
N PHE A 190 -3.66 5.81 18.01
CA PHE A 190 -2.69 6.65 18.70
C PHE A 190 -3.31 7.43 19.85
N SER A 191 -2.47 7.90 20.76
CA SER A 191 -2.87 8.74 21.89
C SER A 191 -1.95 9.94 22.07
N LYS A 192 -2.51 11.05 22.56
CA LYS A 192 -1.77 12.24 22.98
C LYS A 192 -1.24 12.04 24.40
N ARG A 193 -0.49 10.94 24.59
CA ARG A 193 0.05 10.52 25.90
C ARG A 193 1.46 9.97 25.75
N GLY A 194 2.45 10.74 26.17
CA GLY A 194 3.84 10.33 26.07
C GLY A 194 4.29 10.17 24.62
N VAL A 195 5.36 9.41 24.42
CA VAL A 195 6.00 9.20 23.12
C VAL A 195 5.94 7.73 22.71
N THR A 196 5.98 7.48 21.41
CA THR A 196 5.96 6.12 20.86
C THR A 196 7.24 5.37 21.25
N LYS A 197 7.06 4.22 21.89
CA LYS A 197 8.17 3.28 22.15
C LYS A 197 8.21 2.13 21.14
N SER A 198 7.03 1.68 20.76
CA SER A 198 6.86 0.59 19.82
C SER A 198 5.47 0.66 19.19
N VAL A 199 5.36 0.28 17.94
CA VAL A 199 4.10 0.26 17.17
C VAL A 199 3.74 -1.19 16.88
N TRP A 200 2.49 -1.56 17.13
CA TRP A 200 1.98 -2.87 16.73
C TRP A 200 1.46 -2.85 15.29
N PHE A 201 2.11 -3.61 14.41
CA PHE A 201 1.67 -3.78 13.04
C PHE A 201 0.83 -5.04 12.91
N TYR A 202 -0.29 -4.96 12.20
CA TYR A 202 -1.16 -6.10 11.87
C TYR A 202 -1.62 -6.02 10.42
N ARG A 203 -1.58 -7.14 9.69
CA ARG A 203 -2.10 -7.26 8.31
C ARG A 203 -3.38 -8.08 8.27
N VAL A 204 -4.51 -7.41 8.02
CA VAL A 204 -5.79 -8.07 7.79
C VAL A 204 -5.80 -8.65 6.37
N GLU A 205 -6.14 -9.93 6.25
CA GLU A 205 -6.28 -10.62 4.96
C GLU A 205 -7.73 -11.00 4.68
N ASN A 206 -8.56 -11.14 5.72
CA ASN A 206 -9.99 -11.40 5.61
C ASN A 206 -10.77 -10.52 6.59
N ASP A 207 -11.53 -9.56 6.07
CA ASP A 207 -12.43 -8.69 6.84
C ASP A 207 -13.79 -9.35 7.12
N GLY A 208 -14.08 -10.51 6.52
CA GLY A 208 -15.36 -11.21 6.61
C GLY A 208 -16.31 -10.89 5.46
N PHE A 209 -15.81 -10.33 4.35
CA PHE A 209 -16.60 -10.01 3.16
C PHE A 209 -15.86 -10.38 1.89
N ALA A 210 -16.62 -10.63 0.81
CA ALA A 210 -16.08 -10.83 -0.52
C ALA A 210 -15.27 -9.60 -1.00
N ASP A 211 -14.28 -9.86 -1.87
CA ASP A 211 -13.34 -8.86 -2.39
C ASP A 211 -13.90 -8.00 -3.54
N ASP A 212 -15.17 -8.23 -3.87
CA ASP A 212 -15.95 -7.54 -4.89
C ASP A 212 -16.86 -6.44 -4.31
N ALA A 213 -17.65 -5.82 -5.19
CA ALA A 213 -18.58 -4.76 -4.82
C ALA A 213 -19.85 -5.27 -4.11
N SER A 214 -20.12 -6.59 -4.12
CA SER A 214 -21.34 -7.15 -3.53
C SER A 214 -21.32 -7.11 -2.01
N LYS A 215 -20.13 -7.12 -1.41
CA LYS A 215 -19.94 -7.18 0.05
C LYS A 215 -20.73 -8.31 0.69
N THR A 216 -20.75 -9.46 0.02
CA THR A 216 -21.37 -10.68 0.56
C THR A 216 -20.57 -11.15 1.79
N PRO A 217 -21.22 -11.43 2.93
CA PRO A 217 -20.54 -11.95 4.11
C PRO A 217 -19.81 -13.28 3.83
N MET A 218 -18.65 -13.43 4.44
CA MET A 218 -17.80 -14.62 4.36
C MET A 218 -17.33 -15.05 5.75
N GLU A 219 -17.13 -16.35 5.92
CA GLU A 219 -16.56 -16.89 7.16
C GLU A 219 -15.06 -16.54 7.29
N GLY A 220 -14.57 -16.60 8.53
CA GLY A 220 -13.15 -16.41 8.82
C GLY A 220 -12.70 -14.95 8.97
N SER A 221 -13.61 -14.02 9.28
CA SER A 221 -13.23 -12.64 9.62
C SER A 221 -12.18 -12.61 10.73
N GLU A 222 -11.12 -11.83 10.52
CA GLU A 222 -10.01 -11.69 11.46
C GLU A 222 -10.23 -10.58 12.49
N LEU A 223 -11.28 -9.76 12.34
CA LEU A 223 -11.55 -8.62 13.22
C LEU A 223 -11.71 -9.01 14.71
N PRO A 224 -12.37 -10.14 15.07
CA PRO A 224 -12.41 -10.60 16.45
C PRO A 224 -11.04 -10.96 17.02
N ASP A 225 -10.15 -11.51 16.19
CA ASP A 225 -8.79 -11.87 16.62
C ASP A 225 -7.94 -10.62 16.90
N ILE A 226 -8.07 -9.58 16.08
CA ILE A 226 -7.43 -8.29 16.32
C ILE A 226 -7.80 -7.76 17.70
N LYS A 227 -9.09 -7.79 18.07
CA LYS A 227 -9.55 -7.36 19.40
C LYS A 227 -8.93 -8.21 20.51
N ARG A 228 -8.93 -9.54 20.35
CA ARG A 228 -8.33 -10.49 21.32
C ARG A 228 -6.85 -10.20 21.54
N LEU A 229 -6.09 -10.03 20.45
CA LEU A 229 -4.66 -9.72 20.49
C LEU A 229 -4.43 -8.33 21.09
N TRP A 230 -5.21 -7.33 20.71
CA TRP A 230 -5.09 -5.96 21.22
C TRP A 230 -5.18 -5.90 22.75
N CYS A 231 -6.15 -6.63 23.33
CA CYS A 231 -6.37 -6.70 24.76
C CYS A 231 -5.23 -7.41 25.54
N SER A 232 -4.30 -8.10 24.88
CA SER A 232 -3.18 -8.79 25.54
C SER A 232 -1.83 -8.29 25.05
N GLN A 233 -1.11 -7.57 25.92
CA GLN A 233 0.25 -7.11 25.63
C GLN A 233 1.20 -8.30 25.38
N GLU A 234 1.05 -9.40 26.12
CA GLU A 234 1.88 -10.59 25.96
C GLU A 234 1.72 -11.23 24.58
N LEU A 235 0.48 -11.37 24.10
CA LEU A 235 0.19 -11.93 22.78
C LEU A 235 0.70 -11.03 21.64
N ARG A 236 0.65 -9.70 21.81
CA ARG A 236 1.24 -8.76 20.85
C ARG A 236 2.75 -8.83 20.81
N ALA A 237 3.40 -8.99 21.97
CA ALA A 237 4.84 -9.09 22.08
C ALA A 237 5.38 -10.41 21.50
N HIS A 238 4.67 -11.52 21.71
CA HIS A 238 5.09 -12.86 21.28
C HIS A 238 4.26 -13.36 20.09
N SER A 239 4.43 -12.70 18.93
CA SER A 239 3.74 -13.11 17.72
C SER A 239 4.17 -14.51 17.27
N LYS A 240 3.17 -15.41 17.12
CA LYS A 240 3.37 -16.74 16.52
C LYS A 240 3.48 -16.68 14.99
N ASN A 241 2.98 -15.60 14.38
CA ASN A 241 3.06 -15.36 12.95
C ASN A 241 3.56 -13.93 12.70
N PRO A 242 4.90 -13.70 12.74
CA PRO A 242 5.49 -12.38 12.51
C PRO A 242 5.13 -11.76 11.16
N GLN A 243 4.76 -12.57 10.16
CA GLN A 243 4.32 -12.09 8.86
C GLN A 243 2.90 -11.51 8.85
N LYS A 244 2.13 -11.85 9.88
CA LYS A 244 0.76 -11.36 10.09
C LYS A 244 0.74 -10.15 10.99
N HIS A 245 1.46 -10.23 12.11
CA HIS A 245 1.54 -9.14 13.07
C HIS A 245 2.82 -9.20 13.87
N ARG A 246 3.32 -8.04 14.29
CA ARG A 246 4.51 -7.93 15.14
C ARG A 246 4.55 -6.56 15.83
N LEU A 247 5.15 -6.52 17.00
CA LEU A 247 5.53 -5.28 17.67
C LEU A 247 6.90 -4.81 17.15
N VAL A 248 6.96 -3.57 16.66
CA VAL A 248 8.15 -2.97 16.03
C VAL A 248 8.65 -1.83 16.92
N SER A 249 9.95 -1.79 17.19
CA SER A 249 10.56 -0.75 18.02
C SER A 249 10.61 0.60 17.29
N VAL A 250 10.63 1.70 18.04
CA VAL A 250 10.79 3.04 17.45
C VAL A 250 12.15 3.20 16.77
N GLU A 251 13.19 2.54 17.27
CA GLU A 251 14.53 2.52 16.67
C GLU A 251 14.49 1.89 15.27
N GLU A 252 13.82 0.74 15.13
CA GLU A 252 13.62 0.06 13.84
C GLU A 252 12.86 0.97 12.86
N ILE A 253 11.85 1.71 13.32
CA ILE A 253 11.10 2.67 12.49
C ILE A 253 11.99 3.85 12.04
N ARG A 254 12.84 4.37 12.92
CA ARG A 254 13.78 5.46 12.59
C ARG A 254 14.82 5.02 11.57
N GLU A 255 15.33 3.79 11.69
CA GLU A 255 16.26 3.21 10.71
C GLU A 255 15.63 3.08 9.31
N GLN A 256 14.32 2.87 9.24
CA GLN A 256 13.55 2.87 7.98
C GLN A 256 13.11 4.27 7.53
N GLY A 257 13.65 5.34 8.14
CA GLY A 257 13.34 6.72 7.76
C GLY A 257 11.88 7.10 8.01
N TYR A 258 11.27 6.55 9.06
CA TYR A 258 9.86 6.73 9.40
C TYR A 258 8.89 6.24 8.30
N ASP A 259 9.29 5.31 7.42
CA ASP A 259 8.34 4.63 6.53
C ASP A 259 7.49 3.67 7.37
N LEU A 260 6.21 3.96 7.50
CA LEU A 260 5.26 3.20 8.33
C LEU A 260 4.48 2.17 7.50
N CYS A 261 4.94 1.82 6.29
CA CYS A 261 4.34 0.79 5.47
C CYS A 261 4.45 -0.59 6.17
N PRO A 262 3.33 -1.26 6.49
CA PRO A 262 3.35 -2.55 7.19
C PRO A 262 4.16 -3.63 6.46
N ALA A 263 4.26 -3.56 5.13
CA ALA A 263 5.00 -4.52 4.32
C ALA A 263 6.50 -4.55 4.66
N ILE A 264 7.10 -3.45 5.15
CA ILE A 264 8.52 -3.43 5.55
C ILE A 264 8.76 -4.33 6.76
N TYR A 265 7.83 -4.30 7.72
CA TYR A 265 8.01 -4.91 9.04
C TYR A 265 7.44 -6.32 9.14
N LEU A 266 6.42 -6.61 8.33
CA LEU A 266 5.75 -7.89 8.31
C LEU A 266 6.31 -8.83 7.24
N ASN A 267 6.92 -8.34 6.15
CA ASN A 267 7.52 -9.26 5.18
C ASN A 267 8.92 -9.67 5.61
N ALA A 268 9.01 -10.85 6.23
CA ALA A 268 10.27 -11.47 6.58
C ALA A 268 10.72 -12.40 5.44
N HIS A 269 11.44 -11.86 4.47
CA HIS A 269 12.17 -12.68 3.51
C HIS A 269 13.37 -13.33 4.20
N THR A 270 13.48 -14.67 4.10
CA THR A 270 14.60 -15.40 4.70
C THR A 270 15.68 -15.63 3.67
N TYR A 271 16.81 -14.94 3.86
CA TYR A 271 17.98 -15.13 3.00
C TYR A 271 18.71 -16.45 3.28
N PRO A 272 19.34 -17.07 2.28
CA PRO A 272 20.20 -18.24 2.48
C PRO A 272 21.34 -17.95 3.46
N LYS A 273 21.49 -18.77 4.51
CA LYS A 273 22.40 -18.51 5.65
C LYS A 273 23.88 -18.34 5.30
N ARG A 274 24.34 -18.90 4.19
CA ARG A 274 25.75 -18.93 3.79
C ARG A 274 26.09 -17.97 2.64
N ALA A 275 25.10 -17.27 2.10
CA ALA A 275 25.31 -16.38 0.97
C ALA A 275 25.76 -15.00 1.42
N GLN A 276 26.73 -14.42 0.73
CA GLN A 276 27.07 -13.02 0.90
C GLN A 276 25.94 -12.16 0.37
N LEU A 277 25.46 -11.19 1.15
CA LEU A 277 24.41 -10.26 0.72
C LEU A 277 25.04 -9.00 0.14
N MET A 278 24.64 -8.63 -1.07
CA MET A 278 25.07 -7.39 -1.73
C MET A 278 23.85 -6.59 -2.18
N ARG A 279 23.95 -5.26 -2.20
CA ARG A 279 22.86 -4.40 -2.67
C ARG A 279 22.84 -4.40 -4.20
N LEU A 280 21.65 -4.38 -4.80
CA LEU A 280 21.53 -4.30 -6.26
C LEU A 280 22.22 -3.05 -6.84
N GLY A 281 22.17 -1.92 -6.12
CA GLY A 281 22.84 -0.69 -6.52
C GLY A 281 24.37 -0.77 -6.48
N ASP A 282 24.95 -1.73 -5.73
CA ASP A 282 26.39 -1.98 -5.74
C ASP A 282 26.79 -2.79 -6.98
N LEU A 283 25.93 -3.73 -7.39
CA LEU A 283 26.15 -4.66 -8.49
C LEU A 283 25.81 -4.07 -9.87
N PHE A 284 24.75 -3.25 -9.96
CA PHE A 284 24.20 -2.80 -11.24
C PHE A 284 24.22 -1.27 -11.38
N HIS A 285 24.46 -0.80 -12.60
CA HIS A 285 24.00 0.52 -13.03
C HIS A 285 22.49 0.43 -13.31
N ILE A 286 21.71 1.22 -12.57
CA ILE A 286 20.25 1.18 -12.64
C ILE A 286 19.74 2.46 -13.31
N SER A 287 19.06 2.32 -14.44
CA SER A 287 18.47 3.42 -15.21
C SER A 287 17.02 3.11 -15.59
N LYS A 288 16.23 4.14 -15.92
CA LYS A 288 14.90 3.94 -16.52
C LYS A 288 15.04 3.84 -18.03
N GLY A 289 14.13 3.11 -18.66
CA GLY A 289 13.90 3.27 -20.09
C GLY A 289 13.45 4.69 -20.44
N SER A 290 13.52 5.03 -21.72
CA SER A 290 13.17 6.36 -22.23
C SER A 290 11.85 6.35 -23.00
N SER A 291 11.49 5.22 -23.61
CA SER A 291 10.39 5.13 -24.55
C SER A 291 9.03 4.93 -23.86
N PRO A 292 7.95 5.63 -24.25
CA PRO A 292 6.61 5.34 -23.73
C PRO A 292 6.18 3.91 -24.05
N ALA A 293 5.57 3.17 -23.11
CA ALA A 293 5.15 1.78 -23.37
C ALA A 293 4.19 1.63 -24.57
N ALA A 294 3.46 2.71 -24.91
CA ALA A 294 2.55 2.76 -26.05
C ALA A 294 3.26 2.78 -27.42
N SER A 295 4.56 3.10 -27.49
CA SER A 295 5.32 3.08 -28.75
C SER A 295 5.72 1.68 -29.19
N ALA A 296 5.25 0.65 -28.50
CA ALA A 296 5.62 -0.73 -28.76
C ALA A 296 4.92 -1.29 -29.99
N LEU A 297 5.69 -1.99 -30.81
CA LEU A 297 5.25 -2.61 -32.06
C LEU A 297 5.04 -4.11 -31.86
N ASP A 298 4.29 -4.70 -32.79
CA ASP A 298 4.13 -6.16 -32.86
C ASP A 298 5.32 -6.83 -33.55
N ASP A 299 5.90 -6.15 -34.53
CA ASP A 299 7.10 -6.55 -35.26
C ASP A 299 8.23 -5.52 -35.08
N GLY A 300 9.47 -5.99 -35.26
CA GLY A 300 10.65 -5.13 -35.13
C GLY A 300 11.91 -5.90 -34.76
N PRO A 301 13.09 -5.39 -35.13
CA PRO A 301 14.38 -6.06 -34.96
C PRO A 301 14.79 -6.21 -33.48
N PHE A 302 14.34 -5.31 -32.58
CA PHE A 302 14.78 -5.29 -31.19
C PHE A 302 13.65 -5.65 -30.22
N PRO A 303 13.92 -6.42 -29.15
CA PRO A 303 12.97 -6.59 -28.05
C PRO A 303 12.68 -5.25 -27.36
N PHE A 304 11.42 -5.05 -26.97
CA PHE A 304 10.97 -3.89 -26.20
C PHE A 304 10.32 -4.32 -24.89
N VAL A 305 11.02 -4.05 -23.79
CA VAL A 305 10.58 -4.47 -22.45
C VAL A 305 9.62 -3.46 -21.83
N THR A 306 8.40 -3.93 -21.56
CA THR A 306 7.34 -3.19 -20.86
C THR A 306 6.89 -3.96 -19.59
N SER A 307 5.72 -3.66 -19.04
CA SER A 307 5.11 -4.44 -17.94
C SER A 307 4.44 -5.75 -18.39
N SER A 308 4.40 -6.02 -19.70
CA SER A 308 3.86 -7.26 -20.26
C SER A 308 4.70 -8.48 -19.90
N LEU A 309 4.05 -9.66 -19.88
CA LEU A 309 4.71 -10.94 -19.62
C LEU A 309 5.70 -11.33 -20.72
N ILE A 310 5.42 -10.93 -21.96
CA ILE A 310 6.27 -11.16 -23.13
C ILE A 310 6.74 -9.80 -23.64
N PRO A 311 8.05 -9.59 -23.87
CA PRO A 311 8.54 -8.36 -24.50
C PRO A 311 7.89 -8.13 -25.86
N ARG A 312 7.52 -6.88 -26.15
CA ARG A 312 7.05 -6.46 -27.48
C ARG A 312 8.25 -6.18 -28.38
N ARG A 313 8.05 -5.50 -29.51
CA ARG A 313 9.11 -5.15 -30.47
C ARG A 313 9.31 -3.65 -30.63
N SER A 314 10.49 -3.27 -31.11
CA SER A 314 10.89 -1.90 -31.43
C SER A 314 11.83 -1.88 -32.63
N ASN A 315 11.78 -0.78 -33.39
CA ASN A 315 12.72 -0.48 -34.48
C ASN A 315 14.02 0.18 -34.00
N THR A 316 14.02 0.73 -32.79
CA THR A 316 15.18 1.36 -32.15
C THR A 316 15.57 0.61 -30.88
N PHE A 317 16.80 0.81 -30.43
CA PHE A 317 17.29 0.31 -29.15
C PHE A 317 18.00 1.45 -28.40
N SER A 318 17.90 1.41 -27.07
CA SER A 318 18.57 2.36 -26.17
C SER A 318 19.61 1.67 -25.27
N PHE A 319 19.58 0.33 -25.20
CA PHE A 319 20.46 -0.47 -24.35
C PHE A 319 21.11 -1.60 -25.15
N GLU A 320 22.35 -1.93 -24.80
CA GLU A 320 23.11 -3.03 -25.39
C GLU A 320 23.89 -3.77 -24.31
N GLY A 321 23.69 -5.09 -24.22
CA GLY A 321 24.38 -5.96 -23.26
C GLY A 321 23.44 -6.94 -22.56
N GLU A 322 23.89 -7.51 -21.45
CA GLU A 322 23.08 -8.37 -20.57
C GLU A 322 22.43 -7.52 -19.47
N ALA A 323 21.12 -7.66 -19.26
CA ALA A 323 20.38 -6.83 -18.30
C ALA A 323 19.23 -7.58 -17.61
N ILE A 324 18.89 -7.10 -16.41
CA ILE A 324 17.62 -7.42 -15.75
C ILE A 324 16.69 -6.22 -15.91
N CYS A 325 15.47 -6.44 -16.34
CA CYS A 325 14.46 -5.41 -16.52
C CYS A 325 13.28 -5.66 -15.58
N ILE A 326 13.00 -4.70 -14.71
CA ILE A 326 11.95 -4.77 -13.69
C ILE A 326 10.91 -3.67 -13.95
N PRO A 327 9.63 -4.01 -14.18
CA PRO A 327 8.56 -3.02 -14.26
C PRO A 327 8.44 -2.22 -12.96
N LEU A 328 8.33 -0.90 -13.08
CA LEU A 328 8.24 0.04 -11.96
C LEU A 328 6.80 0.35 -11.56
N VAL A 329 5.82 -0.23 -12.24
CA VAL A 329 4.39 0.00 -11.97
C VAL A 329 3.70 -1.33 -11.73
N SER A 330 2.68 -1.30 -10.89
CA SER A 330 1.89 -2.50 -10.59
C SER A 330 1.20 -3.01 -11.85
N ALA A 331 1.15 -4.34 -11.98
CA ALA A 331 0.40 -4.99 -13.05
C ALA A 331 -1.12 -4.98 -12.80
N THR A 332 -1.54 -4.56 -11.60
CA THR A 332 -2.91 -4.41 -11.15
C THR A 332 -3.14 -2.98 -10.66
N GLY A 333 -4.33 -2.43 -10.90
CA GLY A 333 -4.73 -1.11 -10.36
C GLY A 333 -5.25 -1.19 -8.92
N HIS A 334 -5.83 -0.08 -8.45
CA HIS A 334 -6.71 -0.04 -7.27
C HIS A 334 -6.03 -0.36 -5.92
N GLY A 335 -4.83 0.16 -5.71
CA GLY A 335 -4.08 0.03 -4.45
C GLY A 335 -3.42 -1.34 -4.26
N HIS A 336 -3.70 -2.32 -5.12
CA HIS A 336 -3.08 -3.63 -5.07
C HIS A 336 -1.74 -3.63 -5.82
N ALA A 337 -0.66 -3.96 -5.11
CA ALA A 337 0.69 -4.07 -5.65
C ALA A 337 0.93 -5.49 -6.19
N SER A 338 1.32 -5.60 -7.45
CA SER A 338 1.73 -6.87 -8.06
C SER A 338 2.73 -6.65 -9.19
N ILE A 339 3.60 -7.63 -9.42
CA ILE A 339 4.49 -7.66 -10.58
C ILE A 339 4.26 -8.98 -11.29
N LYS A 340 3.80 -8.91 -12.56
CA LYS A 340 3.55 -10.10 -13.38
C LYS A 340 4.85 -10.76 -13.83
N ALA A 341 5.80 -9.98 -14.32
CA ALA A 341 7.04 -10.49 -14.88
C ALA A 341 8.20 -9.54 -14.62
N ILE A 342 9.37 -10.13 -14.44
CA ILE A 342 10.66 -9.47 -14.62
C ILE A 342 11.36 -10.16 -15.78
N HIS A 343 12.21 -9.44 -16.49
CA HIS A 343 12.82 -9.94 -17.73
C HIS A 343 14.34 -10.00 -17.60
N HIS A 344 14.94 -11.03 -18.18
CA HIS A 344 16.36 -11.09 -18.48
C HIS A 344 16.51 -10.96 -20.00
N ILE A 345 17.36 -10.04 -20.44
CA ILE A 345 17.59 -9.74 -21.86
C ILE A 345 19.09 -9.71 -22.13
N GLU A 346 19.49 -10.27 -23.27
CA GLU A 346 20.84 -10.17 -23.82
C GLU A 346 20.80 -9.49 -25.20
N GLY A 347 21.79 -8.66 -25.50
CA GLY A 347 21.95 -7.99 -26.79
C GLY A 347 21.35 -6.58 -26.81
N LYS A 348 20.90 -6.14 -27.98
CA LYS A 348 20.32 -4.80 -28.19
C LYS A 348 18.82 -4.82 -27.91
N PHE A 349 18.35 -3.92 -27.05
CA PHE A 349 16.94 -3.83 -26.69
C PHE A 349 16.50 -2.40 -26.33
N GLU A 350 15.18 -2.21 -26.34
CA GLU A 350 14.51 -1.00 -25.88
C GLU A 350 13.78 -1.29 -24.56
N ALA A 351 13.63 -0.27 -23.72
CA ALA A 351 12.93 -0.39 -22.44
C ALA A 351 12.00 0.81 -22.21
N SER A 352 10.85 0.53 -21.60
CA SER A 352 9.85 1.57 -21.43
C SER A 352 10.21 2.51 -20.28
N SER A 353 9.68 3.72 -20.27
CA SER A 353 9.87 4.71 -19.19
C SER A 353 9.39 4.25 -17.81
N ILE A 354 8.56 3.20 -17.78
CA ILE A 354 8.08 2.51 -16.59
C ILE A 354 8.85 1.22 -16.29
N THR A 355 10.02 1.00 -16.90
CA THR A 355 10.89 -0.17 -16.69
C THR A 355 12.24 0.31 -16.15
N ALA A 356 12.70 -0.26 -15.04
CA ALA A 356 14.08 -0.12 -14.60
C ALA A 356 14.95 -1.19 -15.25
N VAL A 357 16.08 -0.76 -15.77
CA VAL A 357 17.09 -1.56 -16.46
C VAL A 357 18.33 -1.64 -15.57
N PHE A 358 18.74 -2.86 -15.24
CA PHE A 358 19.87 -3.17 -14.37
C PHE A 358 20.99 -3.75 -15.24
N MET A 359 21.96 -2.90 -15.60
CA MET A 359 23.15 -3.28 -16.36
C MET A 359 24.28 -3.63 -15.37
N PRO A 360 24.98 -4.77 -15.50
CA PRO A 360 26.01 -5.15 -14.55
C PRO A 360 27.18 -4.15 -14.61
N LYS A 361 27.71 -3.74 -13.44
CA LYS A 361 28.86 -2.81 -13.39
C LYS A 361 30.18 -3.47 -13.80
N ASN A 362 30.26 -4.79 -13.69
CA ASN A 362 31.42 -5.58 -14.08
C ASN A 362 30.96 -6.88 -14.75
N PRO A 363 31.80 -7.49 -15.60
CA PRO A 363 31.45 -8.72 -16.32
C PRO A 363 31.45 -9.98 -15.44
N GLU A 364 31.95 -9.90 -14.20
CA GLU A 364 31.99 -11.04 -13.27
C GLU A 364 30.66 -11.29 -12.57
N ILE A 365 29.74 -10.33 -12.59
CA ILE A 365 28.41 -10.48 -12.00
C ILE A 365 27.62 -11.55 -12.75
N LYS A 366 27.16 -12.55 -12.01
CA LYS A 366 26.26 -13.60 -12.51
C LYS A 366 24.82 -13.08 -12.61
N VAL A 367 24.54 -12.33 -13.69
CA VAL A 367 23.26 -11.66 -13.90
C VAL A 367 22.09 -12.66 -13.86
N LYS A 368 22.22 -13.82 -14.52
CA LYS A 368 21.20 -14.87 -14.52
C LYS A 368 20.87 -15.40 -13.12
N SER A 369 21.87 -15.63 -12.27
CA SER A 369 21.65 -16.12 -10.90
C SER A 369 20.85 -15.14 -10.08
N ILE A 370 21.17 -13.84 -10.19
CA ILE A 370 20.42 -12.78 -9.53
C ILE A 370 19.01 -12.66 -10.11
N TYR A 371 18.85 -12.74 -11.43
CA TYR A 371 17.56 -12.73 -12.10
C TYR A 371 16.62 -13.83 -11.60
N TYR A 372 17.06 -15.09 -11.61
CA TYR A 372 16.21 -16.19 -11.17
C TYR A 372 15.87 -16.11 -9.68
N TYR A 373 16.80 -15.61 -8.86
CA TYR A 373 16.52 -15.35 -7.45
C TYR A 373 15.44 -14.27 -7.27
N LEU A 374 15.57 -13.14 -7.97
CA LEU A 374 14.56 -12.08 -7.96
C LEU A 374 13.22 -12.57 -8.52
N LEU A 375 13.23 -13.43 -9.55
CA LEU A 375 12.02 -13.97 -10.15
C LEU A 375 11.26 -14.87 -9.16
N ALA A 376 11.98 -15.73 -8.44
CA ALA A 376 11.40 -16.63 -7.45
C ALA A 376 10.87 -15.89 -6.20
N HIS A 377 11.44 -14.73 -5.88
CA HIS A 377 11.12 -13.98 -4.67
C HIS A 377 10.57 -12.58 -4.94
N LYS A 378 10.06 -12.31 -6.14
CA LYS A 378 9.56 -10.97 -6.52
C LYS A 378 8.45 -10.47 -5.59
N ASP A 379 7.60 -11.38 -5.13
CA ASP A 379 6.44 -11.05 -4.29
C ASP A 379 6.85 -10.76 -2.83
N ASP A 380 7.98 -11.31 -2.37
CA ASP A 380 8.52 -11.12 -1.02
C ASP A 380 9.59 -10.03 -0.94
N LEU A 381 10.27 -9.72 -2.05
CA LEU A 381 11.39 -8.77 -2.11
C LEU A 381 11.06 -7.47 -2.83
N ILE A 382 10.34 -7.53 -3.95
CA ILE A 382 10.15 -6.37 -4.84
C ILE A 382 8.77 -5.74 -4.62
N VAL A 383 7.70 -6.53 -4.65
CA VAL A 383 6.32 -6.06 -4.43
C VAL A 383 6.17 -5.28 -3.10
N PRO A 384 6.82 -5.66 -1.98
CA PRO A 384 6.75 -4.92 -0.73
C PRO A 384 7.37 -3.52 -0.76
N LEU A 385 8.22 -3.25 -1.76
CA LEU A 385 8.83 -1.93 -1.97
C LEU A 385 7.92 -0.98 -2.75
N MET A 386 6.80 -1.47 -3.30
CA MET A 386 5.86 -0.65 -4.06
C MET A 386 5.08 0.30 -3.15
N ARG A 387 4.84 1.52 -3.63
CA ARG A 387 4.22 2.61 -2.87
C ARG A 387 3.14 3.32 -3.70
N GLY A 388 2.12 3.85 -3.04
CA GLY A 388 1.01 4.59 -3.65
C GLY A 388 -0.35 4.14 -3.14
N ALA A 389 -1.28 5.07 -2.95
CA ALA A 389 -2.63 4.75 -2.44
C ALA A 389 -3.50 4.01 -3.48
N THR A 390 -3.47 4.47 -4.73
CA THR A 390 -4.28 3.93 -5.84
C THR A 390 -3.40 3.25 -6.90
N ASN A 391 -2.33 3.91 -7.32
CA ASN A 391 -1.38 3.38 -8.29
C ASN A 391 -0.08 3.06 -7.57
N LYS A 392 0.21 1.77 -7.40
CA LYS A 392 1.43 1.30 -6.75
C LYS A 392 2.59 1.34 -7.74
N SER A 393 3.69 1.98 -7.36
CA SER A 393 4.91 2.12 -8.16
C SER A 393 6.18 1.92 -7.35
N LEU A 394 7.30 1.70 -8.04
CA LEU A 394 8.63 1.51 -7.47
C LEU A 394 9.53 2.71 -7.74
N ASN A 395 10.29 3.08 -6.72
CA ASN A 395 11.43 3.98 -6.85
C ASN A 395 12.71 3.15 -7.11
N ILE A 396 13.55 3.62 -8.03
CA ILE A 396 14.85 3.02 -8.32
C ILE A 396 15.75 2.99 -7.09
N GLU A 397 15.72 4.01 -6.24
CA GLU A 397 16.56 4.08 -5.04
C GLU A 397 16.25 2.95 -4.06
N ARG A 398 14.96 2.61 -3.91
CA ARG A 398 14.52 1.46 -3.10
C ARG A 398 15.02 0.15 -3.70
N LEU A 399 14.88 -0.02 -5.02
CA LEU A 399 15.41 -1.19 -5.71
C LEU A 399 16.93 -1.29 -5.58
N ALA A 400 17.65 -0.17 -5.66
CA ALA A 400 19.09 -0.12 -5.50
C ALA A 400 19.51 -0.55 -4.09
N SER A 401 18.72 -0.22 -3.06
CA SER A 401 18.97 -0.63 -1.68
C SER A 401 18.66 -2.10 -1.39
N LEU A 402 17.89 -2.76 -2.25
CA LEU A 402 17.47 -4.16 -2.08
C LEU A 402 18.70 -5.08 -2.07
N LYS A 403 18.76 -5.98 -1.09
CA LYS A 403 19.83 -6.96 -0.95
C LYS A 403 19.48 -8.25 -1.66
N VAL A 404 20.46 -8.83 -2.33
CA VAL A 404 20.40 -10.16 -2.96
C VAL A 404 21.59 -11.02 -2.52
N PRO A 405 21.39 -12.34 -2.39
CA PRO A 405 22.48 -13.26 -2.13
C PRO A 405 23.33 -13.47 -3.38
N ILE A 406 24.65 -13.52 -3.17
CA ILE A 406 25.63 -13.93 -4.16
C ILE A 406 26.04 -15.37 -3.88
N PHE A 407 26.02 -16.19 -4.92
CA PHE A 407 26.26 -17.62 -4.85
C PHE A 407 27.56 -18.00 -5.55
N ASP A 408 28.37 -18.82 -4.86
CA ASP A 408 29.60 -19.39 -5.42
C ASP A 408 29.29 -20.46 -6.48
N ASP A 409 30.25 -20.73 -7.37
CA ASP A 409 30.08 -21.71 -8.45
C ASP A 409 29.81 -23.15 -7.99
N SER A 410 30.32 -23.51 -6.82
CA SER A 410 30.12 -24.83 -6.23
C SER A 410 28.79 -24.96 -5.49
N SER A 411 28.06 -23.86 -5.28
CA SER A 411 26.83 -23.85 -4.49
C SER A 411 25.70 -24.68 -5.14
N PRO A 412 24.83 -25.32 -4.35
CA PRO A 412 23.63 -25.98 -4.86
C PRO A 412 22.72 -25.03 -5.67
N GLU A 413 22.60 -23.78 -5.24
CA GLU A 413 21.78 -22.74 -5.86
C GLU A 413 22.27 -22.43 -7.28
N GLU A 414 23.58 -22.26 -7.46
CA GLU A 414 24.16 -22.00 -8.77
C GLU A 414 24.02 -23.20 -9.72
N LYS A 415 24.08 -24.43 -9.19
CA LYS A 415 23.79 -25.64 -9.99
C LYS A 415 22.33 -25.68 -10.47
N ILE A 416 21.39 -25.20 -9.65
CA ILE A 416 19.98 -25.09 -10.03
C ILE A 416 19.83 -24.04 -11.14
N VAL A 417 20.45 -22.87 -10.98
CA VAL A 417 20.43 -21.82 -12.00
C VAL A 417 20.98 -22.34 -13.34
N LYS A 418 22.13 -23.03 -13.33
CA LYS A 418 22.71 -23.63 -14.55
C LYS A 418 21.72 -24.57 -15.26
N LYS A 419 20.98 -25.40 -14.51
CA LYS A 419 19.92 -26.25 -15.07
C LYS A 419 18.74 -25.46 -15.61
N LEU A 420 18.29 -24.41 -14.90
CA LEU A 420 17.20 -23.55 -15.37
C LEU A 420 17.56 -22.88 -16.70
N VAL A 421 18.79 -22.38 -16.84
CA VAL A 421 19.30 -21.80 -18.09
C VAL A 421 19.33 -22.84 -19.21
N GLU A 422 19.77 -24.06 -18.93
CA GLU A 422 19.76 -25.16 -19.90
C GLU A 422 18.33 -25.47 -20.39
N PHE A 423 17.37 -25.56 -19.48
CA PHE A 423 15.96 -25.79 -19.84
C PHE A 423 15.36 -24.62 -20.62
N SER A 424 15.65 -23.37 -20.22
CA SER A 424 15.22 -22.19 -20.97
C SER A 424 15.79 -22.18 -22.39
N GLY A 425 17.04 -22.61 -22.58
CA GLY A 425 17.65 -22.77 -23.90
C GLY A 425 16.94 -23.83 -24.76
N LYS A 426 16.59 -24.98 -24.18
CA LYS A 426 15.81 -26.02 -24.87
C LYS A 426 14.42 -25.53 -25.27
N ILE A 427 13.76 -24.75 -24.42
CA ILE A 427 12.47 -24.13 -24.72
C ILE A 427 12.60 -23.13 -25.87
N ALA A 428 13.64 -22.30 -25.87
CA ALA A 428 13.88 -21.33 -26.95
C ALA A 428 14.11 -22.03 -28.29
N LEU A 429 14.93 -23.09 -28.30
CA LEU A 429 15.15 -23.90 -29.50
C LEU A 429 13.87 -24.57 -30.00
N ALA A 430 13.06 -25.14 -29.10
CA ALA A 430 11.78 -25.74 -29.47
C ALA A 430 10.81 -24.70 -30.07
N LYS A 431 10.74 -23.49 -29.50
CA LYS A 431 9.94 -22.39 -30.05
C LYS A 431 10.41 -21.97 -31.45
N GLN A 432 11.72 -21.88 -31.67
CA GLN A 432 12.27 -21.58 -32.98
C GLN A 432 11.89 -22.66 -34.00
N ASN A 433 12.04 -23.94 -33.64
CA ASN A 433 11.66 -25.05 -34.51
C ASN A 433 10.17 -25.02 -34.89
N VAL A 434 9.29 -24.67 -33.95
CA VAL A 434 7.85 -24.50 -34.22
C VAL A 434 7.63 -23.37 -35.22
N CYS A 435 8.26 -22.22 -35.03
CA CYS A 435 8.14 -21.07 -35.93
C CYS A 435 8.65 -21.40 -37.35
N ASP A 436 9.77 -22.12 -37.45
CA ASP A 436 10.32 -22.57 -38.74
C ASP A 436 9.39 -23.57 -39.44
N MET A 437 8.71 -24.44 -38.69
CA MET A 437 7.71 -25.37 -39.24
C MET A 437 6.46 -24.65 -39.72
N GLU A 438 5.96 -23.66 -38.96
CA GLU A 438 4.82 -22.82 -39.36
C GLU A 438 5.12 -22.04 -40.64
N ALA A 439 6.30 -21.41 -40.74
CA ALA A 439 6.71 -20.69 -41.94
C ALA A 439 6.78 -21.60 -43.18
N LYS A 440 7.34 -22.81 -43.04
CA LYS A 440 7.35 -23.82 -44.12
C LYS A 440 5.96 -24.29 -44.50
N HIS A 441 5.07 -24.48 -43.52
CA HIS A 441 3.69 -24.83 -43.79
C HIS A 441 2.99 -23.75 -44.62
N ASP A 442 3.14 -22.49 -44.24
CA ASP A 442 2.54 -21.35 -44.94
C ASP A 442 3.08 -21.20 -46.38
N GLU A 443 4.38 -21.45 -46.58
CA GLU A 443 5.00 -21.45 -47.91
C GLU A 443 4.41 -22.56 -48.80
N ILE A 444 4.32 -23.79 -48.30
CA ILE A 444 3.73 -24.92 -49.02
C ILE A 444 2.25 -24.67 -49.34
N VAL A 445 1.49 -24.12 -48.39
CA VAL A 445 0.07 -23.79 -48.59
C VAL A 445 -0.07 -22.73 -49.69
N LYS A 446 0.74 -21.67 -49.69
CA LYS A 446 0.73 -20.65 -50.75
C LYS A 446 1.09 -21.24 -52.11
N GLU A 447 2.11 -22.10 -52.18
CA GLU A 447 2.50 -22.77 -53.43
C GLU A 447 1.37 -23.64 -53.98
N LEU A 448 0.79 -24.51 -53.14
CA LEU A 448 -0.30 -25.41 -53.52
C LEU A 448 -1.55 -24.64 -53.94
N GLN A 449 -1.90 -23.56 -53.22
CA GLN A 449 -3.00 -22.68 -53.61
C GLN A 449 -2.73 -22.03 -54.96
N SER A 450 -1.54 -21.46 -55.17
CA SER A 450 -1.18 -20.84 -56.45
C SER A 450 -1.27 -21.84 -57.61
N ARG A 451 -0.74 -23.05 -57.43
CA ARG A 451 -0.80 -24.11 -58.46
C ARG A 451 -2.23 -24.57 -58.74
N ALA A 452 -3.06 -24.71 -57.70
CA ALA A 452 -4.45 -25.15 -57.84
C ALA A 452 -5.30 -24.10 -58.58
N PHE A 453 -5.13 -22.81 -58.26
CA PHE A 453 -5.88 -21.73 -58.91
C PHE A 453 -5.38 -21.38 -60.31
N ASN A 454 -4.15 -21.75 -60.67
CA ASN A 454 -3.61 -21.60 -62.01
C ASN A 454 -3.84 -22.84 -62.91
N GLY A 455 -4.48 -23.90 -62.41
CA GLY A 455 -4.78 -25.11 -63.18
C GLY A 455 -3.55 -26.02 -63.44
N GLU A 456 -2.52 -25.90 -62.62
CA GLU A 456 -1.24 -26.63 -62.73
C GLU A 456 -1.14 -27.85 -61.78
N LEU A 457 -2.28 -28.27 -61.21
CA LEU A 457 -2.40 -29.34 -60.22
C LEU A 457 -3.35 -30.44 -60.68
#